data_AF-A0A7C6TTI0-F1
#
_entry.id   AF-A0A7C6TTI0-F1
#
_cell.length_a   1.000
_cell.length_b   1.000
_cell.length_c   1.000
_cell.angle_alpha   90.00
_cell.angle_beta   90.00
_cell.angle_gamma   90.00
#
_symmetry.space_group_name_H-M   'P 1'
#
loop_
_entity.id
_entity.type
_entity.pdbx_description
1 polymer ?
#
loop_
_entity_poly.entity_id
_entity_poly.type
_entity_poly.pdbx_seq_one_letter_code
_entity_poly.pdbx_strand_id
1 'polypeptide(L)'
;MNHALVSELFEGIDALPIIDIHTHVEWKTGTAANIGEILSYHYYTELANSADFQEGKFPFDDPEELTRVVLPKLELIRNTVQYDWLMTISIEYLGLDRYEWYPENWKYIFDRSVEIMGRPEWRDELLAQSDIVRVFLTNQYSDDLEGLDTTLYAPCLRTEPFILWMDRPDERENLGAFLGRSIRTTEDFVSAIDKTFEKFTAHGMGYAAMSIPAGFETFAVGDQDAQRLLDRMVAGSALSEGDRRAWGAYAMSRICD
;
A
#
# COMPACT_ATOMS: atom_id res chain seq x y z
N MET A 1 -35.35 3.24 -13.30
CA MET A 1 -33.95 3.31 -13.76
C MET A 1 -33.92 2.75 -15.18
N ASN A 2 -33.27 3.40 -16.14
CA ASN A 2 -33.20 2.87 -17.51
C ASN A 2 -32.13 1.77 -17.56
N HIS A 3 -32.55 0.52 -17.32
CA HIS A 3 -31.65 -0.63 -17.23
C HIS A 3 -30.83 -0.84 -18.52
N ALA A 4 -31.42 -0.60 -19.69
CA ALA A 4 -30.72 -0.74 -20.96
C ALA A 4 -29.55 0.24 -21.08
N LEU A 5 -29.77 1.51 -20.75
CA LEU A 5 -28.72 2.52 -20.78
C LEU A 5 -27.62 2.24 -19.73
N VAL A 6 -27.99 1.77 -18.54
CA VAL A 6 -27.00 1.41 -17.50
C VAL A 6 -26.12 0.26 -17.97
N SER A 7 -26.71 -0.79 -18.56
CA SER A 7 -25.95 -1.91 -19.12
C SER A 7 -25.02 -1.48 -20.25
N GLU A 8 -25.51 -0.66 -21.20
CA GLU A 8 -24.71 -0.16 -22.31
C GLU A 8 -23.51 0.66 -21.82
N LEU A 9 -23.72 1.54 -20.85
CA LEU A 9 -22.63 2.34 -20.26
C LEU A 9 -21.65 1.47 -19.48
N PHE A 10 -22.13 0.46 -18.74
CA PHE A 10 -21.28 -0.46 -18.01
C PHE A 10 -20.39 -1.25 -18.97
N GLU A 11 -20.95 -1.88 -20.01
CA GLU A 11 -20.20 -2.62 -21.02
C GLU A 11 -19.14 -1.75 -21.71
N GLY A 12 -19.47 -0.47 -21.96
CA GLY A 12 -18.51 0.48 -22.53
C GLY A 12 -17.36 0.85 -21.59
N ILE A 13 -17.59 0.89 -20.28
CA ILE A 13 -16.57 1.20 -19.27
C ILE A 13 -15.72 -0.04 -18.97
N ASP A 14 -16.35 -1.20 -18.85
CA ASP A 14 -15.73 -2.49 -18.52
C ASP A 14 -14.75 -2.96 -19.61
N ALA A 15 -14.98 -2.55 -20.86
CA ALA A 15 -14.07 -2.83 -21.98
C ALA A 15 -12.84 -1.90 -22.06
N LEU A 16 -12.66 -0.96 -21.13
CA LEU A 16 -11.52 -0.05 -21.12
C LEU A 16 -10.35 -0.66 -20.33
N PRO A 17 -9.11 -0.60 -20.87
CA PRO A 17 -7.94 -1.07 -20.15
C PRO A 17 -7.67 -0.21 -18.92
N ILE A 18 -7.27 -0.88 -17.83
CA ILE A 18 -7.03 -0.29 -16.54
C ILE A 18 -5.56 0.10 -16.40
N ILE A 19 -5.34 1.39 -16.17
CA ILE A 19 -4.11 1.89 -15.57
C ILE A 19 -4.42 2.15 -14.10
N ASP A 20 -3.97 1.24 -13.23
CA ASP A 20 -4.15 1.42 -11.79
C ASP A 20 -3.14 2.45 -11.30
N ILE A 21 -3.63 3.66 -11.07
CA ILE A 21 -2.82 4.82 -10.73
C ILE A 21 -2.36 4.84 -9.27
N HIS A 22 -2.78 3.92 -8.39
CA HIS A 22 -2.25 3.88 -7.03
C HIS A 22 -2.47 2.54 -6.32
N THR A 23 -1.38 1.86 -6.00
CA THR A 23 -1.41 0.58 -5.31
C THR A 23 -0.34 0.46 -4.23
N HIS A 24 -0.50 -0.58 -3.41
CA HIS A 24 0.50 -1.08 -2.46
C HIS A 24 0.95 -2.50 -2.83
N VAL A 25 0.95 -2.83 -4.12
CA VAL A 25 1.40 -4.15 -4.60
C VAL A 25 2.90 -4.32 -4.31
N GLU A 26 3.27 -5.48 -3.74
CA GLU A 26 4.65 -5.93 -3.72
C GLU A 26 5.02 -6.44 -5.11
N TRP A 27 5.72 -5.63 -5.89
CA TRP A 27 5.96 -5.89 -7.32
C TRP A 27 6.88 -7.09 -7.57
N LYS A 28 7.68 -7.52 -6.59
CA LYS A 28 8.54 -8.71 -6.74
C LYS A 28 7.74 -10.01 -6.76
N THR A 29 6.57 -10.05 -6.12
CA THR A 29 5.64 -11.19 -6.16
C THR A 29 4.45 -10.92 -7.07
N GLY A 30 3.88 -9.73 -7.01
CA GLY A 30 2.83 -9.22 -7.90
C GLY A 30 1.43 -9.82 -7.67
N THR A 31 1.31 -10.92 -6.93
CA THR A 31 0.05 -11.61 -6.65
C THR A 31 0.04 -12.25 -5.26
N ALA A 32 -1.15 -12.48 -4.71
CA ALA A 32 -1.31 -13.36 -3.56
C ALA A 32 -0.98 -14.82 -3.94
N ALA A 33 -0.45 -15.59 -3.00
CA ALA A 33 -0.14 -17.02 -3.17
C ALA A 33 -1.29 -17.95 -2.76
N ASN A 34 -2.27 -17.44 -2.00
CA ASN A 34 -3.43 -18.19 -1.53
C ASN A 34 -4.52 -17.23 -1.01
N ILE A 35 -5.71 -17.77 -0.74
CA ILE A 35 -6.86 -17.01 -0.21
C ILE A 35 -6.61 -16.47 1.20
N GLY A 36 -5.76 -17.11 1.99
CA GLY A 36 -5.40 -16.64 3.32
C GLY A 36 -4.68 -15.29 3.27
N GLU A 37 -3.83 -15.06 2.25
CA GLU A 37 -3.21 -13.75 2.03
C GLU A 37 -4.24 -12.67 1.69
N ILE A 38 -5.28 -13.01 0.90
CA ILE A 38 -6.41 -12.09 0.64
C ILE A 38 -7.18 -11.82 1.93
N LEU A 39 -7.52 -12.86 2.69
CA LEU A 39 -8.25 -12.75 3.96
C LEU A 39 -7.44 -12.06 5.06
N SER A 40 -6.11 -12.04 4.95
CA SER A 40 -5.23 -11.32 5.87
C SER A 40 -5.34 -9.81 5.72
N TYR A 41 -5.80 -9.34 4.56
CA TYR A 41 -5.98 -7.92 4.31
C TYR A 41 -7.00 -7.31 5.27
N HIS A 42 -6.72 -6.10 5.73
CA HIS A 42 -7.43 -5.45 6.84
C HIS A 42 -8.95 -5.35 6.61
N TYR A 43 -9.39 -5.26 5.35
CA TYR A 43 -10.82 -5.31 5.00
C TYR A 43 -11.58 -6.46 5.65
N TYR A 44 -11.00 -7.66 5.70
CA TYR A 44 -11.70 -8.83 6.23
C TYR A 44 -11.45 -9.02 7.72
N THR A 45 -10.21 -8.89 8.17
CA THR A 45 -9.87 -9.11 9.59
C THR A 45 -10.46 -8.03 10.50
N GLU A 46 -10.50 -6.76 10.08
CA GLU A 46 -11.11 -5.69 10.86
C GLU A 46 -12.63 -5.84 10.93
N LEU A 47 -13.30 -6.14 9.80
CA LEU A 47 -14.75 -6.37 9.79
C LEU A 47 -15.14 -7.62 10.58
N ALA A 48 -14.40 -8.71 10.42
CA ALA A 48 -14.63 -9.95 11.18
C ALA A 48 -14.48 -9.71 12.68
N ASN A 49 -13.44 -8.98 13.12
CA ASN A 49 -13.24 -8.65 14.52
C ASN A 49 -14.23 -7.60 15.04
N SER A 50 -14.72 -6.70 14.19
CA SER A 50 -15.77 -5.74 14.54
C SER A 50 -17.12 -6.42 14.74
N ALA A 51 -17.41 -7.46 13.96
CA ALA A 51 -18.68 -8.20 14.03
C ALA A 51 -18.68 -9.23 15.17
N ASP A 52 -17.53 -9.88 15.41
CA ASP A 52 -17.34 -10.85 16.47
C ASP A 52 -15.92 -10.74 17.02
N PHE A 53 -15.79 -9.95 18.09
CA PHE A 53 -14.52 -9.63 18.71
C PHE A 53 -13.81 -10.88 19.21
N GLN A 54 -12.53 -11.01 18.87
CA GLN A 54 -11.64 -12.00 19.47
C GLN A 54 -10.48 -11.29 20.19
N GLU A 55 -10.07 -11.83 21.33
CA GLU A 55 -8.84 -11.41 21.98
C GLU A 55 -7.62 -11.95 21.23
N GLY A 56 -6.55 -11.16 21.19
CA GLY A 56 -5.30 -11.53 20.51
C GLY A 56 -5.27 -11.12 19.04
N LYS A 57 -4.29 -11.67 18.32
CA LYS A 57 -4.09 -11.40 16.89
C LYS A 57 -4.62 -12.56 16.07
N PHE A 58 -5.08 -12.26 14.85
CA PHE A 58 -5.24 -13.30 13.84
C PHE A 58 -3.88 -13.96 13.53
N PRO A 59 -3.87 -15.23 13.10
CA PRO A 59 -2.66 -15.98 12.80
C PRO A 59 -2.08 -15.57 11.43
N PHE A 60 -1.62 -14.32 11.31
CA PHE A 60 -1.15 -13.75 10.05
C PHE A 60 0.06 -14.48 9.44
N ASP A 61 0.84 -15.18 10.27
CA ASP A 61 2.00 -15.97 9.84
C ASP A 61 1.62 -17.38 9.32
N ASP A 62 0.33 -17.76 9.42
CA ASP A 62 -0.19 -19.05 8.97
C ASP A 62 -1.48 -18.81 8.14
N PRO A 63 -1.35 -18.62 6.81
CA PRO A 63 -2.50 -18.32 5.94
C PRO A 63 -3.57 -19.43 5.92
N GLU A 64 -3.18 -20.68 6.16
CA GLU A 64 -4.11 -21.81 6.20
C GLU A 64 -4.97 -21.75 7.45
N GLU A 65 -4.33 -21.60 8.61
CA GLU A 65 -5.02 -21.41 9.90
C GLU A 65 -5.84 -20.11 9.92
N LEU A 66 -5.32 -19.04 9.32
CA LEU A 66 -6.04 -17.78 9.16
C LEU A 66 -7.34 -17.97 8.39
N THR A 67 -7.29 -18.71 7.27
CA THR A 67 -8.49 -19.03 6.48
C THR A 67 -9.50 -19.77 7.35
N ARG A 68 -9.06 -20.79 8.09
CA ARG A 68 -9.92 -21.56 9.01
C ARG A 68 -10.57 -20.70 10.09
N VAL A 69 -9.85 -19.73 10.64
CA VAL A 69 -10.32 -18.84 11.72
C VAL A 69 -11.26 -17.75 11.20
N VAL A 70 -10.97 -17.19 10.02
CA VAL A 70 -11.75 -16.08 9.45
C VAL A 70 -13.05 -16.57 8.79
N LEU A 71 -13.05 -17.74 8.14
CA LEU A 71 -14.18 -18.20 7.35
C LEU A 71 -15.53 -18.21 8.11
N PRO A 72 -15.61 -18.71 9.36
CA PRO A 72 -16.87 -18.69 10.12
C PRO A 72 -17.39 -17.27 10.41
N LYS A 73 -16.48 -16.29 10.55
CA LYS A 73 -16.84 -14.89 10.81
C LYS A 73 -17.36 -14.18 9.57
N LEU A 74 -17.10 -14.70 8.37
CA LEU A 74 -17.55 -14.07 7.12
C LEU A 74 -19.08 -14.03 6.97
N GLU A 75 -19.80 -14.95 7.63
CA GLU A 75 -21.26 -14.93 7.66
C GLU A 75 -21.82 -13.61 8.23
N LEU A 76 -21.11 -13.02 9.18
CA LEU A 76 -21.52 -11.81 9.88
C LEU A 76 -21.34 -10.53 9.06
N ILE A 77 -20.63 -10.61 7.92
CA ILE A 77 -20.28 -9.45 7.09
C ILE A 77 -20.81 -9.59 5.66
N ARG A 78 -21.73 -10.54 5.40
CA ARG A 78 -22.30 -10.80 4.06
C ARG A 78 -23.00 -9.59 3.42
N ASN A 79 -23.42 -8.64 4.24
CA ASN A 79 -24.08 -7.40 3.80
C ASN A 79 -23.08 -6.28 3.43
N THR A 80 -21.77 -6.54 3.49
CA THR A 80 -20.73 -5.54 3.22
C THR A 80 -20.26 -5.62 1.77
N VAL A 81 -19.80 -4.49 1.22
CA VAL A 81 -19.23 -4.45 -0.13
C VAL A 81 -17.92 -5.25 -0.20
N GLN A 82 -17.16 -5.30 0.90
CA GLN A 82 -15.93 -6.08 1.03
C GLN A 82 -16.19 -7.57 0.85
N TYR A 83 -17.28 -8.10 1.44
CA TYR A 83 -17.67 -9.48 1.19
C TYR A 83 -18.06 -9.72 -0.27
N ASP A 84 -18.70 -8.75 -0.92
CA ASP A 84 -19.01 -8.85 -2.35
C ASP A 84 -17.75 -8.87 -3.22
N TRP A 85 -16.73 -8.04 -2.92
CA TRP A 85 -15.41 -8.11 -3.56
C TRP A 85 -14.78 -9.49 -3.46
N LEU A 86 -14.82 -10.11 -2.27
CA LEU A 86 -14.32 -11.47 -2.07
C LEU A 86 -15.05 -12.49 -2.94
N MET A 87 -16.37 -12.37 -3.08
CA MET A 87 -17.16 -13.26 -3.93
C MET A 87 -16.86 -13.06 -5.40
N THR A 88 -16.69 -11.81 -5.86
CA THR A 88 -16.24 -11.53 -7.23
C THR A 88 -14.89 -12.18 -7.48
N ILE A 89 -13.92 -12.01 -6.58
CA ILE A 89 -12.60 -12.65 -6.72
C ILE A 89 -12.74 -14.16 -6.78
N SER A 90 -13.56 -14.74 -5.90
CA SER A 90 -13.80 -16.17 -5.83
C SER A 90 -14.36 -16.74 -7.13
N ILE A 91 -15.37 -16.09 -7.69
CA ILE A 91 -16.08 -16.58 -8.87
C ILE A 91 -15.23 -16.37 -10.12
N GLU A 92 -14.71 -15.15 -10.32
CA GLU A 92 -14.03 -14.78 -11.56
C GLU A 92 -12.65 -15.42 -11.68
N TYR A 93 -11.90 -15.49 -10.58
CA TYR A 93 -10.50 -15.90 -10.62
C TYR A 93 -10.26 -17.29 -10.04
N LEU A 94 -11.05 -17.71 -9.04
CA LEU A 94 -10.83 -18.98 -8.35
C LEU A 94 -11.76 -20.12 -8.81
N GLY A 95 -12.80 -19.78 -9.56
CA GLY A 95 -13.86 -20.73 -9.92
C GLY A 95 -14.59 -21.30 -8.70
N LEU A 96 -14.63 -20.53 -7.61
CA LEU A 96 -15.32 -20.86 -6.36
C LEU A 96 -16.68 -20.16 -6.36
N ASP A 97 -17.76 -20.94 -6.29
CA ASP A 97 -19.11 -20.39 -6.25
C ASP A 97 -19.40 -19.76 -4.87
N ARG A 98 -20.27 -18.74 -4.83
CA ARG A 98 -20.70 -18.08 -3.59
C ARG A 98 -21.25 -19.08 -2.55
N TYR A 99 -21.90 -20.16 -2.98
CA TYR A 99 -22.43 -21.18 -2.09
C TYR A 99 -21.37 -22.11 -1.49
N GLU A 100 -20.13 -22.07 -1.96
CA GLU A 100 -19.02 -22.85 -1.39
C GLU A 100 -18.45 -22.23 -0.11
N TRP A 101 -18.76 -20.96 0.17
CA TRP A 101 -18.26 -20.20 1.32
C TRP A 101 -19.04 -20.48 2.62
N TYR A 102 -18.86 -21.69 3.16
CA TYR A 102 -19.36 -22.12 4.47
C TYR A 102 -18.24 -22.70 5.35
N PRO A 103 -18.34 -22.63 6.70
CA PRO A 103 -17.23 -22.91 7.63
C PRO A 103 -16.48 -24.22 7.37
N GLU A 104 -17.19 -25.32 7.13
CA GLU A 104 -16.61 -26.65 6.95
C GLU A 104 -15.85 -26.80 5.63
N ASN A 105 -16.05 -25.90 4.66
CA ASN A 105 -15.41 -25.95 3.35
C ASN A 105 -14.06 -25.23 3.27
N TRP A 106 -13.58 -24.67 4.38
CA TRP A 106 -12.39 -23.81 4.41
C TRP A 106 -11.15 -24.44 3.75
N LYS A 107 -10.95 -25.76 3.95
CA LYS A 107 -9.78 -26.46 3.40
C LYS A 107 -9.85 -26.55 1.89
N TYR A 108 -11.03 -26.83 1.34
CA TYR A 108 -11.24 -26.89 -0.10
C TYR A 108 -11.03 -25.50 -0.74
N ILE A 109 -11.56 -24.44 -0.14
CA ILE A 109 -11.35 -23.06 -0.61
C ILE A 109 -9.86 -22.71 -0.61
N PHE A 110 -9.15 -23.04 0.47
CA PHE A 110 -7.72 -22.81 0.59
C PHE A 110 -6.93 -23.57 -0.48
N ASP A 111 -7.16 -24.88 -0.60
CA ASP A 111 -6.46 -25.74 -1.55
C ASP A 111 -6.71 -25.31 -3.00
N ARG A 112 -7.95 -24.93 -3.33
CA ARG A 112 -8.31 -24.41 -4.64
C ARG A 112 -7.56 -23.12 -4.96
N SER A 113 -7.45 -22.22 -3.98
CA SER A 113 -6.71 -20.97 -4.17
C SER A 113 -5.21 -21.22 -4.39
N VAL A 114 -4.60 -22.15 -3.64
CA VAL A 114 -3.20 -22.54 -3.82
C VAL A 114 -2.97 -23.17 -5.19
N GLU A 115 -3.88 -24.06 -5.63
CA GLU A 115 -3.82 -24.69 -6.95
C GLU A 115 -3.78 -23.67 -8.07
N ILE A 116 -4.65 -22.65 -8.03
CA ILE A 116 -4.75 -21.63 -9.08
C ILE A 116 -3.60 -20.62 -8.98
N MET A 117 -3.39 -20.06 -7.80
CA MET A 117 -2.46 -18.95 -7.59
C MET A 117 -0.99 -19.40 -7.64
N GLY A 118 -0.74 -20.69 -7.42
CA GLY A 118 0.59 -21.28 -7.55
C GLY A 118 1.01 -21.61 -8.99
N ARG A 119 0.14 -21.41 -9.99
CA ARG A 119 0.49 -21.68 -11.40
C ARG A 119 1.50 -20.65 -11.91
N PRO A 120 2.51 -21.05 -12.70
CA PRO A 120 3.48 -20.12 -13.28
C PRO A 120 2.85 -19.00 -14.11
N GLU A 121 1.72 -19.29 -14.79
CA GLU A 121 1.01 -18.37 -15.67
C GLU A 121 0.04 -17.45 -14.93
N TRP A 122 -0.22 -17.71 -13.64
CA TRP A 122 -1.30 -17.07 -12.88
C TRP A 122 -1.26 -15.55 -12.93
N ARG A 123 -0.09 -14.95 -12.74
CA ARG A 123 0.06 -13.48 -12.78
C ARG A 123 -0.37 -12.91 -14.12
N ASP A 124 0.08 -13.51 -15.21
CA ASP A 124 -0.19 -12.99 -16.55
C ASP A 124 -1.66 -13.24 -16.94
N GLU A 125 -2.26 -14.36 -16.50
CA GLU A 125 -3.70 -14.63 -16.61
C GLU A 125 -4.54 -13.59 -15.84
N LEU A 126 -4.16 -13.29 -14.59
CA LEU A 126 -4.84 -12.30 -13.75
C LEU A 126 -4.82 -10.91 -14.41
N LEU A 127 -3.66 -10.47 -14.88
CA LEU A 127 -3.52 -9.17 -15.55
C LEU A 127 -4.34 -9.11 -16.84
N ALA A 128 -4.32 -10.16 -17.65
CA ALA A 128 -5.09 -10.23 -18.89
C ALA A 128 -6.60 -10.25 -18.64
N GLN A 129 -7.05 -10.99 -17.64
CA GLN A 129 -8.48 -11.10 -17.29
C GLN A 129 -9.02 -9.80 -16.67
N SER A 130 -8.20 -9.05 -15.94
CA SER A 130 -8.56 -7.76 -15.34
C SER A 130 -8.31 -6.55 -16.27
N ASP A 131 -7.80 -6.78 -17.48
CA ASP A 131 -7.36 -5.76 -18.44
C ASP A 131 -6.44 -4.69 -17.82
N ILE A 132 -5.61 -5.08 -16.84
CA ILE A 132 -4.63 -4.20 -16.19
C ILE A 132 -3.40 -4.12 -17.09
N VAL A 133 -3.18 -2.93 -17.65
CA VAL A 133 -2.05 -2.65 -18.54
C VAL A 133 -0.93 -1.87 -17.87
N ARG A 134 -1.20 -1.26 -16.71
CA ARG A 134 -0.19 -0.55 -15.92
C ARG A 134 -0.56 -0.44 -14.45
N VAL A 135 0.44 -0.50 -13.57
CA VAL A 135 0.28 -0.45 -12.12
C VAL A 135 1.26 0.55 -11.52
N PHE A 136 0.75 1.55 -10.81
CA PHE A 136 1.53 2.52 -10.06
C PHE A 136 1.68 2.02 -8.63
N LEU A 137 2.93 1.93 -8.19
CA LEU A 137 3.30 1.38 -6.89
C LEU A 137 3.34 2.49 -5.82
N THR A 138 3.58 2.12 -4.56
CA THR A 138 3.89 3.05 -3.48
C THR A 138 5.13 2.56 -2.73
N ASN A 139 6.29 3.06 -3.15
CA ASN A 139 7.60 2.58 -2.75
C ASN A 139 8.23 3.41 -1.64
N GLN A 140 9.04 2.77 -0.82
CA GLN A 140 9.91 3.48 0.11
C GLN A 140 11.10 4.11 -0.62
N TYR A 141 11.63 5.21 -0.09
CA TYR A 141 12.84 5.83 -0.66
C TYR A 141 14.04 4.88 -0.70
N SER A 142 14.04 3.82 0.11
CA SER A 142 15.11 2.84 0.23
C SER A 142 14.94 1.59 -0.65
N ASP A 143 13.79 1.42 -1.32
CA ASP A 143 13.56 0.28 -2.23
C ASP A 143 14.62 0.27 -3.34
N ASP A 144 15.21 -0.89 -3.65
CA ASP A 144 16.27 -0.99 -4.66
C ASP A 144 15.79 -0.63 -6.07
N LEU A 145 14.53 -0.96 -6.40
CA LEU A 145 13.91 -0.85 -7.72
C LEU A 145 14.64 -1.66 -8.81
N GLU A 146 15.58 -2.52 -8.41
CA GLU A 146 16.43 -3.29 -9.31
C GLU A 146 15.66 -4.44 -9.96
N GLY A 147 15.58 -4.46 -11.28
CA GLY A 147 14.81 -5.46 -12.03
C GLY A 147 13.31 -5.14 -12.13
N LEU A 148 12.89 -3.93 -11.77
CA LEU A 148 11.52 -3.47 -11.97
C LEU A 148 11.17 -3.47 -13.46
N ASP A 149 10.11 -4.18 -13.83
CA ASP A 149 9.54 -4.08 -15.18
C ASP A 149 8.81 -2.75 -15.33
N THR A 150 9.51 -1.75 -15.89
CA THR A 150 8.98 -0.39 -16.07
C THR A 150 7.91 -0.27 -17.16
N THR A 151 7.65 -1.36 -17.90
CA THR A 151 6.54 -1.41 -18.86
C THR A 151 5.21 -1.61 -18.13
N LEU A 152 5.18 -2.47 -17.11
CA LEU A 152 4.01 -2.73 -16.28
C LEU A 152 3.95 -1.84 -15.04
N TYR A 153 5.07 -1.65 -14.33
CA TYR A 153 5.11 -0.95 -13.06
C TYR A 153 5.69 0.46 -13.19
N ALA A 154 5.09 1.43 -12.50
CA ALA A 154 5.66 2.75 -12.29
C ALA A 154 5.94 2.95 -10.79
N PRO A 155 7.19 3.18 -10.36
CA PRO A 155 7.48 3.41 -8.96
C PRO A 155 6.97 4.78 -8.53
N CYS A 156 6.30 4.87 -7.38
CA CYS A 156 5.87 6.16 -6.82
C CYS A 156 6.47 6.35 -5.43
N LEU A 157 6.99 7.54 -5.17
CA LEU A 157 7.72 7.83 -3.94
C LEU A 157 6.75 8.08 -2.79
N ARG A 158 6.81 7.27 -1.75
CA ARG A 158 6.20 7.57 -0.46
C ARG A 158 7.02 8.62 0.29
N THR A 159 6.42 9.75 0.66
CA THR A 159 7.16 10.90 1.21
C THR A 159 7.01 11.11 2.73
N GLU A 160 6.18 10.33 3.43
CA GLU A 160 6.07 10.41 4.89
C GLU A 160 7.40 10.33 5.65
N PRO A 161 8.39 9.49 5.26
CA PRO A 161 9.71 9.46 5.89
C PRO A 161 10.37 10.84 6.06
N PHE A 162 10.28 11.67 5.01
CA PHE A 162 10.89 13.00 4.98
C PHE A 162 10.07 14.03 5.76
N ILE A 163 8.74 13.90 5.72
CA ILE A 163 7.82 14.96 6.18
C ILE A 163 7.34 14.73 7.61
N LEU A 164 6.93 13.49 7.93
CA LEU A 164 6.23 13.17 9.18
C LEU A 164 7.08 12.39 10.18
N TRP A 165 8.13 11.70 9.73
CA TRP A 165 8.84 10.71 10.56
C TRP A 165 10.27 11.09 10.91
N MET A 166 10.73 12.28 10.49
CA MET A 166 12.06 12.79 10.81
C MET A 166 12.32 12.96 12.31
N ASP A 167 11.30 12.97 13.17
CA ASP A 167 11.49 12.97 14.63
C ASP A 167 11.84 11.57 15.19
N ARG A 168 11.66 10.51 14.40
CA ARG A 168 12.06 9.13 14.74
C ARG A 168 13.56 8.91 14.49
N PRO A 169 14.33 8.46 15.50
CA PRO A 169 15.78 8.26 15.35
C PRO A 169 16.18 7.25 14.27
N ASP A 170 15.49 6.12 14.23
CA ASP A 170 15.67 5.05 13.25
C ASP A 170 15.44 5.55 11.82
N GLU A 171 14.42 6.36 11.58
CA GLU A 171 14.17 6.95 10.26
C GLU A 171 15.31 7.88 9.82
N ARG A 172 15.79 8.76 10.72
CA ARG A 172 16.93 9.64 10.42
C ARG A 172 18.22 8.86 10.16
N GLU A 173 18.45 7.77 10.89
CA GLU A 173 19.59 6.89 10.69
C GLU A 173 19.51 6.19 9.32
N ASN A 174 18.33 5.68 8.96
CA ASN A 174 18.08 5.04 7.66
C ASN A 174 18.26 6.03 6.50
N LEU A 175 17.72 7.25 6.60
CA LEU A 175 17.94 8.31 5.62
C LEU A 175 19.42 8.68 5.50
N GLY A 176 20.14 8.75 6.62
CA GLY A 176 21.58 9.00 6.60
C GLY A 176 22.37 7.87 5.95
N ALA A 177 22.01 6.61 6.21
CA ALA A 177 22.61 5.44 5.56
C ALA A 177 22.32 5.44 4.05
N PHE A 178 21.08 5.76 3.66
CA PHE A 178 20.69 5.92 2.26
C PHE A 178 21.48 7.04 1.58
N LEU A 179 21.64 8.20 2.21
CA LEU A 179 22.45 9.31 1.69
C LEU A 179 23.94 8.92 1.59
N GLY A 180 24.43 8.11 2.53
CA GLY A 180 25.84 7.74 2.70
C GLY A 180 26.58 8.55 3.75
N ARG A 181 25.86 9.41 4.51
CA ARG A 181 26.37 10.19 5.64
C ARG A 181 25.22 10.60 6.56
N SER A 182 25.51 10.84 7.85
CA SER A 182 24.48 11.28 8.80
C SER A 182 23.82 12.59 8.39
N ILE A 183 22.50 12.70 8.56
CA ILE A 183 21.76 13.95 8.37
C ILE A 183 22.05 14.89 9.55
N ARG A 184 22.81 15.96 9.32
CA ARG A 184 23.15 16.98 10.34
C ARG A 184 22.71 18.37 9.93
N THR A 185 22.59 18.64 8.63
CA THR A 185 22.14 19.93 8.11
C THR A 185 20.86 19.79 7.30
N THR A 186 20.15 20.91 7.11
CA THR A 186 19.05 20.97 6.13
C THR A 186 19.53 20.70 4.71
N GLU A 187 20.79 21.00 4.39
CA GLU A 187 21.42 20.62 3.12
C GLU A 187 21.60 19.10 2.98
N ASP A 188 21.95 18.38 4.05
CA ASP A 188 21.96 16.91 4.03
C ASP A 188 20.56 16.35 3.78
N PHE A 189 19.54 16.94 4.42
CA PHE A 189 18.15 16.56 4.22
C PHE A 189 17.70 16.77 2.77
N VAL A 190 17.98 17.94 2.18
CA VAL A 190 17.71 18.20 0.75
C VAL A 190 18.50 17.25 -0.14
N SER A 191 19.77 16.98 0.15
CA SER A 191 20.58 16.02 -0.62
C SER A 191 19.98 14.60 -0.60
N ALA A 192 19.32 14.19 0.49
CA ALA A 192 18.63 12.91 0.57
C ALA A 192 17.36 12.89 -0.30
N ILE A 193 16.64 14.01 -0.37
CA ILE A 193 15.50 14.19 -1.28
C ILE A 193 15.99 14.11 -2.73
N ASP A 194 17.00 14.89 -3.10
CA ASP A 194 17.57 14.93 -4.46
C ASP A 194 17.99 13.54 -4.92
N LYS A 195 18.78 12.83 -4.09
CA LYS A 195 19.20 11.44 -4.37
C LYS A 195 18.02 10.49 -4.57
N THR A 196 16.92 10.70 -3.84
CA THR A 196 15.71 9.89 -3.95
C THR A 196 15.01 10.16 -5.28
N PHE A 197 14.77 11.43 -5.62
CA PHE A 197 14.12 11.79 -6.87
C PHE A 197 14.95 11.41 -8.10
N GLU A 198 16.28 11.55 -8.05
CA GLU A 198 17.18 11.06 -9.10
C GLU A 198 17.00 9.56 -9.32
N LYS A 199 17.01 8.76 -8.24
CA LYS A 199 16.81 7.31 -8.32
C LYS A 199 15.45 6.96 -8.91
N PHE A 200 14.38 7.54 -8.39
CA PHE A 200 13.02 7.23 -8.83
C PHE A 200 12.80 7.65 -10.29
N THR A 201 13.26 8.84 -10.67
CA THR A 201 13.12 9.34 -12.05
C THR A 201 13.87 8.45 -13.03
N ALA A 202 15.06 7.95 -12.66
CA ALA A 202 15.80 6.99 -13.47
C ALA A 202 15.05 5.66 -13.69
N HIS A 203 14.11 5.31 -12.81
CA HIS A 203 13.26 4.11 -12.90
C HIS A 203 11.85 4.41 -13.44
N GLY A 204 11.62 5.58 -14.05
CA GLY A 204 10.33 5.90 -14.65
C GLY A 204 9.24 6.27 -13.63
N MET A 205 9.61 7.05 -12.61
CA MET A 205 8.73 7.53 -11.55
C MET A 205 7.33 7.95 -12.04
N GLY A 206 6.29 7.51 -11.33
CA GLY A 206 4.91 7.95 -11.53
C GLY A 206 4.61 9.29 -10.86
N TYR A 207 4.64 9.30 -9.53
CA TYR A 207 4.42 10.50 -8.71
C TYR A 207 5.05 10.35 -7.31
N ALA A 208 4.96 11.41 -6.50
CA ALA A 208 5.20 11.36 -5.07
C ALA A 208 3.85 11.40 -4.32
N ALA A 209 3.72 10.62 -3.24
CA ALA A 209 2.49 10.50 -2.48
C ALA A 209 2.73 10.52 -0.97
N MET A 210 1.74 11.05 -0.26
CA MET A 210 1.70 11.08 1.19
C MET A 210 0.27 10.94 1.69
N SER A 211 0.07 10.16 2.74
CA SER A 211 -1.13 10.26 3.56
C SER A 211 -1.05 11.49 4.46
N ILE A 212 -1.93 12.47 4.23
CA ILE A 212 -1.92 13.74 4.95
C ILE A 212 -2.76 13.62 6.23
N PRO A 213 -2.19 13.86 7.43
CA PRO A 213 -2.96 13.85 8.67
C PRO A 213 -3.96 15.03 8.70
N ALA A 214 -5.08 14.83 9.39
CA ALA A 214 -6.07 15.89 9.58
C ALA A 214 -5.42 17.12 10.25
N GLY A 215 -5.68 18.31 9.70
CA GLY A 215 -5.12 19.56 10.22
C GLY A 215 -3.66 19.82 9.84
N PHE A 216 -3.09 19.09 8.88
CA PHE A 216 -1.80 19.44 8.30
C PHE A 216 -1.89 20.78 7.56
N GLU A 217 -0.95 21.68 7.85
CA GLU A 217 -0.88 23.01 7.26
C GLU A 217 0.48 23.21 6.61
N THR A 218 0.50 23.91 5.47
CA THR A 218 1.73 24.35 4.82
C THR A 218 1.86 25.87 4.96
N PHE A 219 3.05 26.31 5.32
CA PHE A 219 3.41 27.73 5.47
C PHE A 219 4.93 27.89 5.33
N ALA A 220 5.37 29.11 5.07
CA ALA A 220 6.79 29.39 4.92
C ALA A 220 7.54 29.17 6.24
N VAL A 221 8.64 28.41 6.20
CA VAL A 221 9.55 28.18 7.32
C VAL A 221 10.96 28.46 6.81
N GLY A 222 11.70 29.34 7.51
CA GLY A 222 13.06 29.70 7.11
C GLY A 222 14.06 28.59 7.42
N ASP A 223 15.13 28.48 6.63
CA ASP A 223 16.16 27.44 6.79
C ASP A 223 16.80 27.44 8.18
N GLN A 224 16.99 28.60 8.80
CA GLN A 224 17.55 28.70 10.15
C GLN A 224 16.63 28.08 11.21
N ASP A 225 15.31 28.25 11.07
CA ASP A 225 14.33 27.63 11.95
C ASP A 225 14.27 26.12 11.72
N ALA A 226 14.25 25.68 10.47
CA ALA A 226 14.30 24.26 10.13
C ALA A 226 15.58 23.59 10.66
N GLN A 227 16.75 24.23 10.54
CA GLN A 227 18.00 23.73 11.10
C GLN A 227 17.92 23.61 12.62
N ARG A 228 17.37 24.60 13.32
CA ARG A 228 17.17 24.53 14.78
C ARG A 228 16.27 23.35 15.19
N LEU A 229 15.25 23.05 14.39
CA LEU A 229 14.37 21.89 14.62
C LEU A 229 15.11 20.58 14.36
N LEU A 230 15.88 20.50 13.28
CA LEU A 230 16.72 19.35 12.97
C LEU A 230 17.74 19.07 14.08
N ASP A 231 18.44 20.11 14.58
CA ASP A 231 19.40 19.99 15.68
C ASP A 231 18.76 19.39 16.93
N ARG A 232 17.52 19.79 17.24
CA ARG A 232 16.76 19.21 18.36
C ARG A 232 16.43 17.74 18.14
N MET A 233 15.97 17.38 16.94
CA MET A 233 15.69 15.98 16.59
C MET A 233 16.97 15.14 16.67
N VAL A 234 18.07 15.64 16.12
CA VAL A 234 19.40 15.00 16.16
C VAL A 234 19.92 14.83 17.59
N ALA A 235 19.65 15.80 18.48
CA ALA A 235 19.97 15.70 19.91
C ALA A 235 19.03 14.77 20.71
N GLY A 236 18.03 14.16 20.06
CA GLY A 236 17.04 13.28 20.71
C GLY A 236 15.98 14.02 21.52
N SER A 237 15.83 15.33 21.33
CA SER A 237 14.82 16.13 22.01
C SER A 237 13.45 15.94 21.36
N ALA A 238 12.41 15.71 22.17
CA ALA A 238 11.05 15.67 21.67
C ALA A 238 10.65 17.03 21.06
N LEU A 239 10.01 17.00 19.90
CA LEU A 239 9.39 18.17 19.29
C LEU A 239 8.01 18.42 19.90
N SER A 240 7.69 19.69 20.14
CA SER A 240 6.31 20.09 20.43
C SER A 240 5.44 19.93 19.18
N GLU A 241 4.12 19.94 19.34
CA GLU A 241 3.20 19.91 18.19
C GLU A 241 3.45 21.08 17.21
N GLY A 242 3.71 22.28 17.74
CA GLY A 242 4.06 23.44 16.92
C GLY A 242 5.36 23.23 16.13
N ASP A 243 6.38 22.66 16.76
CA ASP A 243 7.65 22.34 16.10
C ASP A 243 7.47 21.25 15.03
N ARG A 244 6.66 20.22 15.29
CA ARG A 244 6.35 19.18 14.29
C ARG A 244 5.63 19.77 13.07
N ARG A 245 4.67 20.68 13.29
CA ARG A 245 3.99 21.38 12.18
C ARG A 245 4.97 22.23 11.37
N ALA A 246 5.86 22.97 12.03
CA ALA A 246 6.88 23.76 11.34
C ALA A 246 7.85 22.88 10.54
N TRP A 247 8.32 21.75 11.10
CA TRP A 247 9.13 20.80 10.35
C TRP A 247 8.37 20.23 9.15
N GLY A 248 7.14 19.77 9.35
CA GLY A 248 6.30 19.22 8.28
C GLY A 248 6.07 20.21 7.14
N ALA A 249 5.81 21.48 7.46
CA ALA A 249 5.66 22.55 6.47
C ALA A 249 6.96 22.80 5.68
N TYR A 250 8.11 22.83 6.37
CA TYR A 250 9.42 22.97 5.74
C TYR A 250 9.72 21.79 4.80
N ALA A 251 9.60 20.56 5.31
CA ALA A 251 9.89 19.34 4.57
C ALA A 251 8.97 19.18 3.36
N MET A 252 7.68 19.49 3.50
CA MET A 252 6.74 19.50 2.38
C MET A 252 7.17 20.51 1.30
N SER A 253 7.60 21.73 1.68
CA SER A 253 8.13 22.67 0.69
C SER A 253 9.37 22.12 -0.02
N ARG A 254 10.30 21.49 0.69
CA ARG A 254 11.50 20.91 0.06
C ARG A 254 11.19 19.74 -0.89
N ILE A 255 10.13 18.97 -0.63
CA ILE A 255 9.67 17.88 -1.49
C ILE A 255 8.99 18.40 -2.78
N CYS A 256 8.37 19.58 -2.72
CA CYS A 256 7.62 20.18 -3.83
C CYS A 256 8.43 21.15 -4.71
N ASP A 257 9.65 21.53 -4.30
CA ASP A 257 10.57 22.42 -5.02
C ASP A 257 11.28 21.69 -6.17
#